data_AF-A0AAE0GEN0-F1
#
_entry.id   AF-A0AAE0GEN0-F1
#
_cell.length_a   1.000
_cell.length_b   1.000
_cell.length_c   1.000
_cell.angle_alpha   90.00
_cell.angle_beta   90.00
_cell.angle_gamma   90.00
#
_symmetry.space_group_name_H-M   'P 1'
#
loop_
_entity.id
_entity.type
_entity.pdbx_description
1 polymer ?
#
loop_
_entity_poly.entity_id
_entity_poly.type
_entity_poly.pdbx_seq_one_letter_code
_entity_poly.pdbx_strand_id
1 'polypeptide(L)'
;MKEAVFDVNFNVSLKTFIETVYSDDGKFYKSFHSEVTNDPKAKVTSWDHTHSRTITFTPDVKLPGFFKTALGGAIPPINDAQQLTYSEGATSAKGLSVSTPSIKGGERFRTQVEIEIQSCGATCKGKIRIELTASIFGLQGMLEGFMLQEASDAMDKFIEFTNRYLADADKATSCRDAPEAMPMSPTPAIDMEEFFDAMDPHGSASTLPLTPRAATGTVQSYVLEAEFSTAMEGEGHAAGNTSAPSSVELWFMQQVMRDLSELRAVAAASDSKMKSMEADMDRLRRVSDRTSIVIYLQGATIIGGALFAAGYAYSRLQARIS
;
A
#
# COMPACT_ATOMS: atom_id res chain seq x y z
N MET A 1 -13.97 13.13 -5.76
CA MET A 1 -12.66 12.82 -6.34
C MET A 1 -11.60 13.63 -5.60
N LYS A 2 -10.50 12.98 -5.23
CA LYS A 2 -9.33 13.62 -4.61
C LYS A 2 -8.09 13.33 -5.44
N GLU A 3 -7.14 14.26 -5.41
CA GLU A 3 -5.87 14.13 -6.15
C GLU A 3 -4.67 14.57 -5.32
N ALA A 4 -3.51 13.99 -5.61
CA ALA A 4 -2.20 14.44 -5.14
C ALA A 4 -1.18 14.35 -6.29
N VAL A 5 -0.18 15.24 -6.25
CA VAL A 5 0.90 15.29 -7.24
C VAL A 5 2.23 15.39 -6.51
N PHE A 6 3.18 14.55 -6.93
CA PHE A 6 4.53 14.47 -6.39
C PHE A 6 5.53 14.72 -7.51
N ASP A 7 6.45 15.66 -7.30
CA ASP A 7 7.61 15.81 -8.17
C ASP A 7 8.70 14.84 -7.71
N VAL A 8 9.25 14.06 -8.63
CA VAL A 8 10.24 13.02 -8.34
C VAL A 8 11.51 13.23 -9.15
N ASN A 9 12.63 12.82 -8.58
CA ASN A 9 13.93 12.81 -9.22
C ASN A 9 14.66 11.52 -8.84
N PHE A 10 15.10 10.77 -9.84
CA PHE A 10 15.86 9.53 -9.66
C PHE A 10 17.26 9.72 -10.24
N ASN A 11 18.27 9.34 -9.46
CA ASN A 11 19.69 9.52 -9.81
C ASN A 11 20.20 8.45 -10.80
N VAL A 12 19.37 8.03 -11.74
CA VAL A 12 19.69 7.03 -12.77
C VAL A 12 19.17 7.46 -14.14
N SER A 13 19.70 6.86 -15.21
CA SER A 13 19.17 7.10 -16.54
C SER A 13 17.72 6.62 -16.68
N LEU A 14 16.95 7.21 -17.59
CA LEU A 14 15.58 6.76 -17.89
C LEU A 14 15.55 5.27 -18.27
N LYS A 15 16.52 4.81 -19.05
CA LYS A 15 16.65 3.40 -19.44
C LYS A 15 16.81 2.49 -18.21
N THR A 16 17.75 2.81 -17.34
CA THR A 16 18.00 2.06 -16.09
C THR A 16 16.75 2.03 -15.21
N PHE A 17 16.06 3.16 -15.08
CA PHE A 17 14.81 3.24 -14.32
C PHE A 17 13.76 2.26 -14.88
N ILE A 18 13.51 2.28 -16.19
CA ILE A 18 12.51 1.42 -16.82
C ILE A 18 12.90 -0.07 -16.73
N GLU A 19 14.15 -0.40 -17.05
CA GLU A 19 14.65 -1.78 -16.99
C GLU A 19 14.65 -2.37 -15.58
N THR A 20 14.79 -1.53 -14.55
CA THR A 20 14.82 -1.98 -13.15
C THR A 20 13.44 -2.00 -12.52
N VAL A 21 12.68 -0.89 -12.61
CA VAL A 21 11.37 -0.74 -11.95
C VAL A 21 10.28 -1.52 -12.69
N TYR A 22 10.29 -1.46 -14.02
CA TYR A 22 9.31 -2.12 -14.88
C TYR A 22 9.85 -3.40 -15.52
N SER A 23 10.84 -4.05 -14.89
CA SER A 23 11.40 -5.32 -15.36
C SER A 23 10.35 -6.41 -15.59
N ASP A 24 10.61 -7.30 -16.55
CA ASP A 24 9.74 -8.44 -16.87
C ASP A 24 9.62 -9.45 -15.72
N ASP A 25 10.67 -9.60 -14.91
CA ASP A 25 10.71 -10.56 -13.80
C ASP A 25 9.92 -10.09 -12.56
N GLY A 26 9.50 -8.82 -12.56
CA GLY A 26 8.75 -8.19 -11.48
C GLY A 26 9.50 -8.17 -10.15
N LYS A 27 10.83 -8.34 -10.15
CA LYS A 27 11.62 -8.41 -8.90
C LYS A 27 11.47 -7.16 -8.06
N PHE A 28 11.53 -5.99 -8.70
CA PHE A 28 11.36 -4.71 -8.03
C PHE A 28 10.06 -4.67 -7.21
N TYR A 29 8.91 -4.98 -7.84
CA TYR A 29 7.62 -4.93 -7.16
C TYR A 29 7.45 -6.02 -6.09
N LYS A 30 8.00 -7.22 -6.31
CA LYS A 30 8.02 -8.28 -5.28
C LYS A 30 8.82 -7.84 -4.04
N SER A 31 10.00 -7.24 -4.25
CA SER A 31 10.83 -6.70 -3.17
C SER A 31 10.13 -5.54 -2.46
N PHE A 32 9.55 -4.61 -3.22
CA PHE A 32 8.77 -3.49 -2.67
C PHE A 32 7.64 -3.99 -1.79
N HIS A 33 6.81 -4.93 -2.28
CA HIS A 33 5.69 -5.41 -1.50
C HIS A 33 6.10 -6.25 -0.28
N SER A 34 7.16 -7.05 -0.41
CA SER A 34 7.68 -7.83 0.71
C SER A 34 8.21 -6.94 1.83
N GLU A 35 8.91 -5.84 1.51
CA GLU A 35 9.58 -5.00 2.50
C GLU A 35 8.69 -3.86 3.00
N VAL A 36 7.98 -3.18 2.10
CA VAL A 36 7.23 -1.96 2.41
C VAL A 36 5.79 -2.27 2.81
N THR A 37 5.14 -3.21 2.12
CA THR A 37 3.75 -3.59 2.41
C THR A 37 3.62 -4.81 3.31
N ASN A 38 4.74 -5.43 3.70
CA ASN A 38 4.80 -6.69 4.47
C ASN A 38 4.03 -7.85 3.82
N ASP A 39 3.99 -7.90 2.49
CA ASP A 39 3.34 -8.97 1.72
C ASP A 39 4.34 -9.74 0.86
N PRO A 40 4.99 -10.79 1.42
CA PRO A 40 5.91 -11.65 0.66
C PRO A 40 5.17 -12.54 -0.36
N LYS A 41 3.83 -12.59 -0.33
CA LYS A 41 3.01 -13.39 -1.24
C LYS A 41 2.50 -12.58 -2.43
N ALA A 42 2.93 -11.32 -2.57
CA ALA A 42 2.59 -10.47 -3.70
C ALA A 42 2.94 -11.17 -5.02
N LYS A 43 1.97 -11.18 -5.94
CA LYS A 43 2.10 -11.80 -7.26
C LYS A 43 2.22 -10.71 -8.31
N VAL A 44 3.19 -10.86 -9.20
CA VAL A 44 3.40 -9.97 -10.35
C VAL A 44 3.36 -10.84 -11.59
N THR A 45 2.44 -10.56 -12.51
CA THR A 45 2.43 -11.22 -13.82
C THR A 45 3.52 -10.63 -14.72
N SER A 46 3.95 -11.40 -15.73
CA SER A 46 4.76 -10.85 -16.81
C SER A 46 3.95 -9.81 -17.60
N TRP A 47 4.65 -8.94 -18.32
CA TRP A 47 4.02 -8.06 -19.30
C TRP A 47 3.39 -8.85 -20.44
N ASP A 48 2.24 -8.38 -20.90
CA ASP A 48 1.60 -8.86 -22.11
C ASP A 48 2.06 -8.08 -23.36
N HIS A 49 1.54 -8.49 -24.52
CA HIS A 49 1.82 -7.86 -25.82
C HIS A 49 1.28 -6.43 -25.94
N THR A 50 0.47 -5.96 -24.99
CA THR A 50 -0.06 -4.60 -24.93
C THR A 50 0.68 -3.72 -23.91
N HIS A 51 1.82 -4.20 -23.40
CA HIS A 51 2.57 -3.59 -22.30
C HIS A 51 1.69 -3.37 -21.06
N SER A 52 0.86 -4.36 -20.74
CA SER A 52 0.04 -4.40 -19.54
C SER A 52 0.42 -5.60 -18.66
N ARG A 53 0.25 -5.46 -17.34
CA ARG A 53 0.41 -6.53 -16.36
C ARG A 53 -0.46 -6.30 -15.13
N THR A 54 -0.61 -7.32 -14.30
CA THR A 54 -1.35 -7.21 -13.03
C THR A 54 -0.45 -7.57 -11.86
N ILE A 55 -0.53 -6.75 -10.81
CA ILE A 55 0.07 -7.01 -9.51
C ILE A 55 -1.06 -7.27 -8.51
N THR A 56 -0.97 -8.37 -7.77
CA THR A 56 -1.92 -8.69 -6.70
C THR A 56 -1.18 -8.75 -5.37
N PHE A 57 -1.59 -7.93 -4.41
CA PHE A 57 -0.97 -7.86 -3.08
C PHE A 57 -2.03 -7.55 -2.01
N THR A 58 -1.74 -7.85 -0.75
CA THR A 58 -2.63 -7.57 0.40
C THR A 58 -1.90 -6.65 1.37
N PRO A 59 -2.25 -5.36 1.42
CA PRO A 59 -1.51 -4.44 2.26
C PRO A 59 -1.91 -4.59 3.75
N ASP A 60 -0.92 -4.48 4.64
CA ASP A 60 -1.15 -4.46 6.08
C ASP A 60 -1.56 -3.05 6.55
N VAL A 61 -2.80 -2.65 6.24
CA VAL A 61 -3.34 -1.34 6.63
C VAL A 61 -4.26 -1.46 7.82
N LYS A 62 -4.04 -0.63 8.85
CA LYS A 62 -4.95 -0.53 9.98
C LYS A 62 -6.20 0.26 9.59
N LEU A 63 -7.14 -0.41 8.93
CA LEU A 63 -8.40 0.21 8.53
C LEU A 63 -9.25 0.55 9.76
N PRO A 64 -9.82 1.78 9.83
CA PRO A 64 -10.85 2.13 10.78
C PRO A 64 -12.03 1.15 10.74
N GLY A 65 -12.73 0.96 11.87
CA GLY A 65 -13.81 -0.02 11.99
C GLY A 65 -14.90 0.11 10.90
N PHE A 66 -15.27 1.34 10.54
CA PHE A 66 -16.29 1.60 9.51
C PHE A 66 -15.82 1.15 8.10
N PHE A 67 -14.52 1.22 7.79
CA PHE A 67 -13.98 0.68 6.54
C PHE A 67 -14.06 -0.85 6.52
N LYS A 68 -13.76 -1.50 7.65
CA LYS A 68 -13.90 -2.96 7.76
C LYS A 68 -15.35 -3.38 7.54
N THR A 69 -16.31 -2.66 8.11
CA THR A 69 -17.74 -2.91 7.86
C THR A 69 -18.10 -2.74 6.38
N ALA A 70 -17.61 -1.68 5.72
CA ALA A 70 -17.86 -1.44 4.31
C ALA A 70 -17.24 -2.50 3.38
N LEU A 71 -16.11 -3.11 3.78
CA LEU A 71 -15.38 -4.11 3.01
C LEU A 71 -15.70 -5.56 3.39
N GLY A 72 -16.55 -5.82 4.39
CA GLY A 72 -16.91 -7.17 4.82
C GLY A 72 -15.94 -7.84 5.81
N GLY A 73 -15.18 -7.06 6.57
CA GLY A 73 -14.41 -7.49 7.75
C GLY A 73 -12.91 -7.62 7.54
N ALA A 74 -12.47 -8.41 6.56
CA ALA A 74 -11.06 -8.61 6.23
C ALA A 74 -10.58 -7.62 5.16
N ILE A 75 -9.29 -7.27 5.15
CA ILE A 75 -8.68 -6.48 4.08
C ILE A 75 -8.58 -7.38 2.85
N PRO A 76 -9.28 -7.07 1.75
CA PRO A 76 -9.17 -7.87 0.56
C PRO A 76 -7.85 -7.63 -0.16
N PRO A 77 -7.37 -8.61 -0.95
CA PRO A 77 -6.28 -8.39 -1.88
C PRO A 77 -6.62 -7.24 -2.84
N ILE A 78 -5.63 -6.43 -3.19
CA ILE A 78 -5.73 -5.39 -4.20
C ILE A 78 -5.23 -5.96 -5.52
N ASN A 79 -5.98 -5.75 -6.59
CA ASN A 79 -5.53 -5.96 -7.96
C ASN A 79 -5.13 -4.62 -8.55
N ASP A 80 -3.87 -4.51 -8.93
CA ASP A 80 -3.28 -3.34 -9.55
C ASP A 80 -2.94 -3.64 -11.01
N ALA A 81 -3.75 -3.10 -11.92
CA ALA A 81 -3.54 -3.23 -13.36
C ALA A 81 -2.60 -2.12 -13.83
N GLN A 82 -1.44 -2.50 -14.37
CA GLN A 82 -0.40 -1.59 -14.82
C GLN A 82 -0.33 -1.58 -16.34
N GLN A 83 -0.13 -0.40 -16.93
CA GLN A 83 0.16 -0.19 -18.33
C GLN A 83 1.38 0.70 -18.48
N LEU A 84 2.31 0.31 -19.35
CA LEU A 84 3.53 1.06 -19.63
C LEU A 84 3.54 1.56 -21.07
N THR A 85 3.76 2.86 -21.25
CA THR A 85 4.04 3.47 -22.54
C THR A 85 5.50 3.91 -22.55
N TYR A 86 6.34 3.14 -23.23
CA TYR A 86 7.76 3.42 -23.42
C TYR A 86 8.22 2.83 -24.75
N SER A 87 9.04 3.58 -25.49
CA SER A 87 9.72 3.10 -26.68
C SER A 87 11.22 3.23 -26.51
N GLU A 88 11.98 2.35 -27.16
CA GLU A 88 13.43 2.39 -27.10
C GLU A 88 13.96 3.72 -27.69
N GLY A 89 14.82 4.40 -26.94
CA GLY A 89 15.33 5.73 -27.30
C GLY A 89 14.37 6.89 -26.98
N ALA A 90 13.21 6.63 -26.36
CA ALA A 90 12.33 7.69 -25.91
C ALA A 90 13.00 8.59 -24.85
N THR A 91 12.68 9.87 -24.90
CA THR A 91 13.09 10.85 -23.88
C THR A 91 12.13 10.88 -22.69
N SER A 92 11.01 10.17 -22.76
CA SER A 92 10.01 10.08 -21.70
C SER A 92 9.35 8.70 -21.65
N ALA A 93 8.87 8.32 -20.48
CA ALA A 93 8.07 7.12 -20.26
C ALA A 93 6.86 7.47 -19.40
N LYS A 94 5.74 6.80 -19.65
CA LYS A 94 4.51 6.95 -18.87
C LYS A 94 4.03 5.59 -18.37
N GLY A 95 3.89 5.46 -17.07
CA GLY A 95 3.26 4.31 -16.40
C GLY A 95 1.88 4.71 -15.88
N LEU A 96 0.89 3.85 -16.08
CA LEU A 96 -0.45 3.98 -15.51
C LEU A 96 -0.74 2.76 -14.65
N SER A 97 -1.18 2.98 -13.42
CA SER A 97 -1.59 1.96 -12.47
C SER A 97 -3.04 2.19 -12.08
N VAL A 98 -3.86 1.16 -12.08
CA VAL A 98 -5.24 1.21 -11.61
C VAL A 98 -5.47 0.10 -10.61
N SER A 99 -5.59 0.47 -9.35
CA SER A 99 -5.75 -0.45 -8.23
C SER A 99 -7.20 -0.51 -7.76
N THR A 100 -7.74 -1.72 -7.62
CA THR A 100 -9.07 -1.99 -7.07
C THR A 100 -9.06 -3.16 -6.08
N PRO A 101 -9.84 -3.09 -4.99
CA PRO A 101 -10.04 -4.23 -4.09
C PRO A 101 -10.68 -5.44 -4.81
N SER A 102 -10.19 -6.64 -4.49
CA SER A 102 -10.65 -7.92 -5.06
C SER A 102 -11.91 -8.43 -4.36
N ILE A 103 -12.95 -7.59 -4.29
CA ILE A 103 -14.25 -7.90 -3.71
C ILE A 103 -15.36 -7.50 -4.67
N LYS A 104 -16.54 -8.07 -4.47
CA LYS A 104 -17.74 -7.64 -5.17
C LYS A 104 -18.05 -6.18 -4.82
N GLY A 105 -18.16 -5.31 -5.80
CA GLY A 105 -18.33 -3.88 -5.57
C GLY A 105 -17.01 -3.10 -5.38
N GLY A 106 -15.86 -3.77 -5.48
CA GLY A 106 -14.53 -3.17 -5.31
C GLY A 106 -14.24 -2.07 -6.34
N GLU A 107 -14.89 -2.09 -7.50
CA GLU A 107 -14.81 -1.05 -8.53
C GLU A 107 -15.25 0.34 -8.04
N ARG A 108 -16.01 0.38 -6.94
CA ARG A 108 -16.42 1.63 -6.27
C ARG A 108 -15.27 2.29 -5.53
N PHE A 109 -14.16 1.60 -5.31
CA PHE A 109 -12.94 2.13 -4.71
C PHE A 109 -11.82 1.98 -5.72
N ARG A 110 -11.46 3.09 -6.35
CA ARG A 110 -10.47 3.11 -7.42
C ARG A 110 -9.36 4.07 -7.06
N THR A 111 -8.13 3.54 -7.09
CA THR A 111 -6.91 4.32 -7.02
C THR A 111 -6.23 4.27 -8.37
N GLN A 112 -6.02 5.42 -9.00
CA GLN A 112 -5.28 5.53 -10.24
C GLN A 112 -3.98 6.28 -9.96
N VAL A 113 -2.84 5.70 -10.36
CA VAL A 113 -1.53 6.33 -10.26
C VAL A 113 -0.98 6.49 -11.67
N GLU A 114 -0.66 7.71 -12.04
CA GLU A 114 0.04 8.03 -13.28
C GLU A 114 1.45 8.50 -12.96
N ILE A 115 2.45 7.86 -13.54
CA ILE A 115 3.86 8.22 -13.39
C ILE A 115 4.37 8.65 -14.76
N GLU A 116 4.77 9.92 -14.89
CA GLU A 116 5.43 10.43 -16.08
C GLU A 116 6.88 10.76 -15.74
N ILE A 117 7.83 10.08 -16.37
CA ILE A 117 9.26 10.29 -16.19
C ILE A 117 9.86 10.81 -17.50
N GLN A 118 10.73 11.80 -17.40
CA GLN A 118 11.47 12.40 -18.50
C GLN A 118 12.97 12.30 -18.23
N SER A 119 13.73 12.05 -19.30
CA SER A 119 15.18 11.97 -19.26
C SER A 119 15.79 13.36 -19.04
N CYS A 120 16.75 13.45 -18.13
CA CYS A 120 17.50 14.65 -17.79
C CYS A 120 19.00 14.31 -17.75
N GLY A 121 19.53 13.88 -18.90
CA GLY A 121 20.93 13.44 -19.05
C GLY A 121 21.17 12.09 -18.37
N ALA A 122 22.04 12.07 -17.35
CA ALA A 122 22.33 10.87 -16.57
C ALA A 122 21.30 10.57 -15.47
N THR A 123 20.33 11.47 -15.28
CA THR A 123 19.25 11.36 -14.29
C THR A 123 17.89 11.38 -14.97
N CYS A 124 16.84 11.03 -14.27
CA CYS A 124 15.48 11.20 -14.76
C CYS A 124 14.60 11.89 -13.71
N LYS A 125 13.70 12.76 -14.18
CA LYS A 125 12.79 13.54 -13.35
C LYS A 125 11.38 13.29 -13.81
N GLY A 126 10.42 13.41 -12.92
CA GLY A 126 9.05 13.11 -13.29
C GLY A 126 8.02 13.67 -12.34
N LYS A 127 6.78 13.33 -12.67
CA LYS A 127 5.62 13.64 -11.85
C LYS A 127 4.82 12.37 -11.63
N ILE A 128 4.41 12.17 -10.39
CA ILE A 128 3.47 11.13 -10.01
C ILE A 128 2.16 11.82 -9.65
N ARG A 129 1.07 11.46 -10.33
CA ARG A 129 -0.28 11.90 -10.01
C ARG A 129 -1.07 10.72 -9.47
N ILE A 130 -1.74 10.94 -8.34
CA ILE A 130 -2.65 9.97 -7.73
C ILE A 130 -4.06 10.54 -7.82
N GLU A 131 -4.98 9.78 -8.38
CA GLU A 131 -6.40 10.10 -8.46
C GLU A 131 -7.20 9.03 -7.72
N LEU A 132 -8.09 9.47 -6.83
CA LEU A 132 -8.85 8.59 -5.94
C LEU A 132 -10.33 8.84 -6.12
N THR A 133 -11.07 7.75 -6.33
CA THR A 133 -12.52 7.75 -6.45
C THR A 133 -13.11 6.73 -5.50
N ALA A 134 -14.03 7.18 -4.66
CA ALA A 134 -14.85 6.31 -3.81
C ALA A 134 -16.34 6.59 -4.05
N SER A 135 -17.12 5.57 -4.40
CA SER A 135 -18.54 5.70 -4.72
C SER A 135 -19.42 5.02 -3.66
N ILE A 136 -19.44 5.62 -2.46
CA ILE A 136 -20.34 5.23 -1.37
C ILE A 136 -21.19 6.42 -0.94
N PHE A 137 -22.51 6.22 -0.99
CA PHE A 137 -23.49 7.24 -0.63
C PHE A 137 -23.27 7.74 0.81
N GLY A 138 -23.17 9.07 0.98
CA GLY A 138 -23.02 9.72 2.28
C GLY A 138 -21.62 9.69 2.91
N LEU A 139 -20.67 8.88 2.39
CA LEU A 139 -19.32 8.75 2.97
C LEU A 139 -18.18 9.06 1.99
N GLN A 140 -18.48 9.35 0.73
CA GLN A 140 -17.50 9.55 -0.34
C GLN A 140 -16.32 10.48 0.06
N GLY A 141 -16.59 11.70 0.52
CA GLY A 141 -15.52 12.67 0.81
C GLY A 141 -14.59 12.23 1.94
N MET A 142 -15.11 11.53 2.96
CA MET A 142 -14.33 10.99 4.06
C MET A 142 -13.48 9.80 3.59
N LEU A 143 -14.06 8.90 2.80
CA LEU A 143 -13.36 7.73 2.26
C LEU A 143 -12.22 8.16 1.32
N GLU A 144 -12.49 9.08 0.40
CA GLU A 144 -11.47 9.62 -0.49
C GLU A 144 -10.37 10.37 0.27
N GLY A 145 -10.71 11.07 1.36
CA GLY A 145 -9.71 11.72 2.23
C GLY A 145 -8.80 10.73 2.93
N PHE A 146 -9.35 9.66 3.50
CA PHE A 146 -8.56 8.58 4.10
C PHE A 146 -7.70 7.86 3.07
N MET A 147 -8.28 7.50 1.91
CA MET A 147 -7.53 6.90 0.81
C MET A 147 -6.39 7.80 0.34
N LEU A 148 -6.59 9.13 0.32
CA LEU A 148 -5.55 10.09 -0.08
C LEU A 148 -4.39 10.11 0.89
N GLN A 149 -4.67 10.09 2.20
CA GLN A 149 -3.62 10.05 3.21
C GLN A 149 -2.81 8.76 3.08
N GLU A 150 -3.46 7.60 3.04
CA GLU A 150 -2.79 6.31 2.93
C GLU A 150 -2.02 6.17 1.60
N ALA A 151 -2.59 6.66 0.49
CA ALA A 151 -1.91 6.63 -0.80
C ALA A 151 -0.70 7.57 -0.85
N SER A 152 -0.76 8.72 -0.18
CA SER A 152 0.36 9.65 -0.09
C SER A 152 1.50 9.05 0.74
N ASP A 153 1.19 8.50 1.91
CA ASP A 153 2.17 7.82 2.77
C ASP A 153 2.80 6.61 2.06
N ALA A 154 2.01 5.86 1.28
CA ALA A 154 2.51 4.76 0.47
C ALA A 154 3.41 5.25 -0.68
N MET A 155 3.09 6.40 -1.28
CA MET A 155 3.88 6.98 -2.38
C MET A 155 5.24 7.48 -1.89
N ASP A 156 5.31 8.12 -0.73
CA ASP A 156 6.58 8.53 -0.13
C ASP A 156 7.49 7.32 0.10
N LYS A 157 6.94 6.22 0.64
CA LYS A 157 7.68 4.96 0.81
C LYS A 157 8.09 4.34 -0.52
N PHE A 158 7.26 4.45 -1.56
CA PHE A 158 7.60 4.00 -2.91
C PHE A 158 8.78 4.78 -3.47
N ILE A 159 8.78 6.12 -3.34
CA ILE A 159 9.86 6.98 -3.83
C ILE A 159 11.16 6.68 -3.07
N GLU A 160 11.11 6.56 -1.74
CA GLU A 160 12.26 6.20 -0.91
C GLU A 160 12.82 4.83 -1.29
N PHE A 161 11.96 3.80 -1.37
CA PHE A 161 12.35 2.45 -1.75
C PHE A 161 12.97 2.43 -3.14
N THR A 162 12.38 3.12 -4.11
CA THR A 162 12.85 3.17 -5.49
C THR A 162 14.26 3.75 -5.57
N ASN A 163 14.50 4.88 -4.92
CA ASN A 163 15.82 5.51 -4.90
C ASN A 163 16.89 4.58 -4.29
N ARG A 164 16.57 3.92 -3.17
CA ARG A 164 17.49 2.96 -2.54
C ARG A 164 17.75 1.75 -3.43
N TYR A 165 16.70 1.16 -4.01
CA TYR A 165 16.80 -0.02 -4.86
C TYR A 165 17.63 0.26 -6.12
N LEU A 166 17.43 1.41 -6.75
CA LEU A 166 18.20 1.85 -7.91
C LEU A 166 19.67 2.09 -7.55
N ALA A 167 19.94 2.73 -6.41
CA ALA A 167 21.32 2.95 -5.96
C ALA A 167 22.09 1.65 -5.71
N ASP A 168 21.42 0.60 -5.26
CA ASP A 168 22.05 -0.71 -5.06
C ASP A 168 22.23 -1.49 -6.38
N ALA A 169 21.31 -1.34 -7.33
CA ALA A 169 21.44 -1.90 -8.69
C ALA A 169 22.62 -1.29 -9.46
N ASP A 170 22.85 0.03 -9.33
CA ASP A 170 23.97 0.71 -9.96
C ASP A 170 25.32 0.25 -9.37
N LYS A 171 25.40 0.07 -8.04
CA LYS A 171 26.60 -0.49 -7.40
C LYS A 171 26.91 -1.89 -7.91
N ALA A 172 25.91 -2.76 -8.01
CA ALA A 172 26.08 -4.13 -8.49
C ALA A 172 26.59 -4.17 -9.94
N THR A 173 26.15 -3.23 -10.78
CA THR A 173 26.62 -3.08 -12.17
C THR A 173 28.07 -2.57 -12.20
N SER A 174 28.41 -1.55 -11.41
CA SER A 174 29.77 -0.99 -11.35
C SER A 174 30.84 -1.98 -10.86
N CYS A 175 30.48 -2.93 -10.00
CA CYS A 175 31.39 -3.98 -9.53
C CYS A 175 31.63 -5.09 -10.56
N ARG A 176 30.77 -5.24 -11.57
CA ARG A 176 30.94 -6.23 -12.65
C ARG A 176 31.84 -5.76 -13.78
N ASP A 177 31.96 -4.44 -13.99
CA ASP A 177 32.82 -3.84 -15.01
C ASP A 177 34.25 -3.55 -14.51
N ALA A 178 34.55 -3.85 -13.24
CA ALA A 178 35.93 -3.92 -12.81
C ALA A 178 36.58 -5.12 -13.54
N PRO A 179 37.61 -4.92 -14.38
CA PRO A 179 38.31 -6.04 -14.99
C PRO A 179 38.79 -6.91 -13.84
N GLU A 180 38.27 -8.13 -13.79
CA GLU A 180 38.72 -9.18 -12.90
C GLU A 180 40.21 -9.34 -13.19
N ALA A 181 41.05 -8.63 -12.42
CA ALA A 181 42.47 -8.88 -12.36
C ALA A 181 42.54 -10.30 -11.83
N MET A 182 42.57 -11.26 -12.76
CA MET A 182 42.62 -12.68 -12.45
C MET A 182 43.70 -12.84 -11.40
N PRO A 183 43.38 -13.30 -10.18
CA PRO A 183 44.43 -13.74 -9.29
C PRO A 183 45.16 -14.82 -10.08
N MET A 184 46.41 -14.56 -10.46
CA MET A 184 47.29 -15.61 -10.94
C MET A 184 47.32 -16.65 -9.82
N SER A 185 46.53 -17.70 -9.99
CA SER A 185 46.60 -18.87 -9.15
C SER A 185 48.03 -19.39 -9.30
N PRO A 186 48.80 -19.55 -8.21
CA PRO A 186 50.02 -20.30 -8.29
C PRO A 186 49.65 -21.70 -8.76
N THR A 187 50.20 -22.11 -9.89
CA THR A 187 50.04 -23.45 -10.46
C THR A 187 50.23 -24.48 -9.35
N PRO A 188 49.19 -25.22 -8.93
CA PRO A 188 49.39 -26.31 -8.00
C PRO A 188 50.22 -27.37 -8.73
N ALA A 189 51.34 -27.77 -8.12
CA ALA A 189 52.05 -28.96 -8.55
C ALA A 189 51.06 -30.14 -8.40
N ILE A 190 50.62 -30.67 -9.53
CA ILE A 190 49.80 -31.87 -9.59
C ILE A 190 50.71 -33.02 -9.16
N ASP A 191 50.54 -33.48 -7.93
CA ASP A 191 51.02 -34.78 -7.50
C ASP A 191 50.05 -35.84 -8.04
N MET A 192 50.53 -36.67 -8.97
CA MET A 192 49.69 -37.62 -9.72
C MET A 192 49.37 -38.90 -8.93
N GLU A 193 49.84 -39.04 -7.68
CA GLU A 193 49.63 -40.26 -6.89
C GLU A 193 48.27 -40.31 -6.16
N GLU A 194 47.60 -39.18 -5.91
CA GLU A 194 46.33 -39.15 -5.16
C GLU A 194 45.07 -39.31 -6.05
N PHE A 195 45.23 -39.28 -7.38
CA PHE A 195 44.11 -39.31 -8.33
C PHE A 195 43.51 -40.71 -8.55
N PHE A 196 44.23 -41.79 -8.21
CA PHE A 196 43.78 -43.16 -8.48
C PHE A 196 43.12 -43.88 -7.28
N ASP A 197 43.08 -43.27 -6.09
CA ASP A 197 42.53 -43.91 -4.88
C ASP A 197 41.03 -43.63 -4.64
N ALA A 198 40.39 -42.80 -5.47
CA ALA A 198 38.99 -42.39 -5.28
C ALA A 198 37.97 -43.19 -6.13
N MET A 199 38.39 -44.24 -6.85
CA MET A 199 37.47 -45.16 -7.52
C MET A 199 37.50 -46.54 -6.86
N ASP A 200 36.71 -46.71 -5.81
CA ASP A 200 36.04 -48.00 -5.62
C ASP A 200 34.60 -47.84 -5.06
N PRO A 201 33.60 -48.52 -5.66
CA PRO A 201 32.19 -48.35 -5.33
C PRO A 201 31.63 -49.55 -4.58
N HIS A 202 31.11 -49.43 -3.35
CA HIS A 202 30.10 -50.37 -2.80
C HIS A 202 29.48 -49.83 -1.51
N GLY A 203 28.15 -49.96 -1.34
CA GLY A 203 27.54 -49.92 0.00
C GLY A 203 26.08 -49.47 0.15
N SER A 204 25.15 -50.25 -0.40
CA SER A 204 23.78 -50.57 0.08
C SER A 204 23.00 -49.70 1.11
N ALA A 205 21.83 -49.24 0.64
CA ALA A 205 20.46 -49.43 1.18
C ALA A 205 20.09 -49.28 2.68
N SER A 206 19.08 -48.42 2.96
CA SER A 206 17.92 -48.75 3.84
C SER A 206 16.74 -47.75 3.77
N THR A 207 15.67 -48.21 3.13
CA THR A 207 14.22 -48.27 3.49
C THR A 207 13.59 -47.43 4.64
N LEU A 208 12.64 -46.54 4.26
CA LEU A 208 11.24 -46.24 4.73
C LEU A 208 10.86 -46.10 6.25
N PRO A 209 9.61 -45.70 6.62
CA PRO A 209 8.69 -44.62 6.17
C PRO A 209 8.05 -43.84 7.37
N LEU A 210 7.15 -42.85 7.12
CA LEU A 210 5.81 -42.69 7.74
C LEU A 210 5.14 -41.32 7.43
N THR A 211 3.90 -41.40 6.93
CA THR A 211 2.84 -40.37 6.87
C THR A 211 1.95 -40.45 8.16
N PRO A 212 0.79 -39.78 8.26
CA PRO A 212 0.48 -38.34 8.28
C PRO A 212 -0.32 -37.94 9.55
N ARG A 213 -0.64 -36.65 9.76
CA ARG A 213 -1.69 -36.26 10.73
C ARG A 213 -2.61 -35.16 10.19
N ALA A 214 -3.87 -35.53 10.00
CA ALA A 214 -4.99 -34.65 9.70
C ALA A 214 -5.48 -33.94 10.97
N ALA A 215 -6.01 -32.72 10.81
CA ALA A 215 -6.84 -32.05 11.80
C ALA A 215 -8.13 -31.58 11.11
N THR A 216 -9.21 -32.23 11.48
CA THR A 216 -10.61 -31.91 11.17
C THR A 216 -11.07 -30.76 12.07
N GLY A 217 -11.59 -29.69 11.45
CA GLY A 217 -12.24 -28.56 12.14
C GLY A 217 -13.69 -28.45 11.70
N THR A 218 -14.58 -28.81 12.62
CA THR A 218 -16.04 -28.82 12.52
C THR A 218 -16.60 -27.40 12.32
N VAL A 219 -17.41 -27.18 11.29
CA VAL A 219 -18.23 -25.97 11.12
C VAL A 219 -19.65 -26.29 11.59
N GLN A 220 -20.09 -25.61 12.65
CA GLN A 220 -21.44 -25.69 13.19
C GLN A 220 -22.34 -24.69 12.44
N SER A 221 -23.42 -25.21 11.85
CA SER A 221 -24.51 -24.47 11.23
C SER A 221 -25.44 -23.88 12.28
N TYR A 222 -25.97 -22.68 12.01
CA TYR A 222 -27.19 -22.19 12.65
C TYR A 222 -28.26 -22.08 11.58
N VAL A 223 -29.20 -23.04 11.63
CA VAL A 223 -30.50 -22.99 10.97
C VAL A 223 -31.43 -22.26 11.94
N LEU A 224 -32.05 -21.18 11.50
CA LEU A 224 -33.22 -20.60 12.17
C LEU A 224 -34.41 -20.76 11.24
N GLU A 225 -35.15 -21.85 11.47
CA GLU A 225 -36.54 -22.00 11.04
C GLU A 225 -37.40 -21.10 11.93
N ALA A 226 -38.29 -20.34 11.31
CA ALA A 226 -39.44 -19.75 11.98
C ALA A 226 -40.68 -20.06 11.14
N GLU A 227 -41.44 -21.02 11.64
CA GLU A 227 -42.82 -21.30 11.28
C GLU A 227 -43.69 -20.07 11.56
N PHE A 228 -44.55 -19.68 10.62
CA PHE A 228 -45.78 -18.96 10.96
C PHE A 228 -46.91 -19.42 10.04
N SER A 229 -47.87 -20.11 10.65
CA SER A 229 -49.04 -20.70 10.00
C SER A 229 -50.20 -19.71 9.92
N THR A 230 -50.80 -19.65 8.72
CA THR A 230 -52.25 -19.74 8.42
C THR A 230 -53.28 -18.97 9.27
N ALA A 231 -54.00 -18.01 8.66
CA ALA A 231 -55.48 -18.02 8.50
C ALA A 231 -56.03 -16.64 8.09
N MET A 232 -56.79 -16.58 6.98
CA MET A 232 -58.08 -15.87 6.83
C MET A 232 -58.52 -15.91 5.36
N GLU A 233 -59.49 -16.78 5.06
CA GLU A 233 -60.36 -16.67 3.90
C GLU A 233 -61.43 -15.59 4.16
N GLY A 234 -61.79 -14.83 3.12
CA GLY A 234 -62.90 -13.89 3.12
C GLY A 234 -63.08 -13.24 1.74
N GLU A 235 -64.26 -13.45 1.15
CA GLU A 235 -64.63 -13.26 -0.25
C GLU A 235 -64.68 -11.80 -0.77
N GLY A 236 -64.24 -11.65 -2.03
CA GLY A 236 -64.75 -10.82 -3.15
C GLY A 236 -65.41 -9.45 -2.95
N HIS A 237 -64.87 -8.41 -3.63
CA HIS A 237 -65.52 -7.71 -4.77
C HIS A 237 -64.64 -6.55 -5.33
N ALA A 238 -64.50 -6.55 -6.66
CA ALA A 238 -64.33 -5.44 -7.62
C ALA A 238 -63.29 -4.29 -7.43
N ALA A 239 -62.41 -4.21 -8.45
CA ALA A 239 -61.93 -3.01 -9.14
C ALA A 239 -60.99 -2.02 -8.41
N GLY A 240 -59.69 -2.15 -8.73
CA GLY A 240 -58.65 -1.15 -8.49
C GLY A 240 -57.29 -1.84 -8.41
N ASN A 241 -56.54 -1.88 -9.52
CA ASN A 241 -55.21 -2.50 -9.57
C ASN A 241 -54.19 -1.67 -8.77
N THR A 242 -54.21 -1.85 -7.46
CA THR A 242 -53.08 -1.60 -6.55
C THR A 242 -53.03 -2.84 -5.66
N SER A 243 -52.25 -3.83 -6.06
CA SER A 243 -52.02 -5.03 -5.26
C SER A 243 -51.48 -4.60 -3.90
N ALA A 244 -52.18 -4.96 -2.82
CA ALA A 244 -51.68 -4.77 -1.47
C ALA A 244 -50.30 -5.43 -1.35
N PRO A 245 -49.33 -4.78 -0.69
CA PRO A 245 -47.99 -5.34 -0.53
C PRO A 245 -48.10 -6.69 0.17
N SER A 246 -47.36 -7.67 -0.34
CA SER A 246 -47.31 -9.01 0.23
C SER A 246 -46.83 -8.94 1.69
N SER A 247 -47.18 -9.93 2.52
CA SER A 247 -46.72 -10.01 3.91
C SER A 247 -45.19 -9.97 4.03
N VAL A 248 -44.48 -10.48 3.03
CA VAL A 248 -43.01 -10.42 2.91
C VAL A 248 -42.52 -8.99 2.64
N GLU A 249 -43.18 -8.25 1.76
CA GLU A 249 -42.86 -6.84 1.51
C GLU A 249 -43.15 -5.95 2.72
N LEU A 250 -44.24 -6.20 3.45
CA LEU A 250 -44.55 -5.49 4.69
C LEU A 250 -43.50 -5.74 5.77
N TRP A 251 -43.09 -7.00 5.96
CA TRP A 251 -42.01 -7.36 6.89
C TRP A 251 -40.69 -6.69 6.51
N PHE A 252 -40.33 -6.75 5.23
CA PHE A 252 -39.10 -6.13 4.72
C PHE A 252 -39.12 -4.60 4.91
N MET A 253 -40.22 -3.92 4.58
CA MET A 253 -40.34 -2.47 4.82
C MET A 253 -40.24 -2.14 6.31
N GLN A 254 -40.82 -2.96 7.19
CA GLN A 254 -40.76 -2.75 8.63
C GLN A 254 -39.33 -2.92 9.17
N GLN A 255 -38.58 -3.87 8.63
CA GLN A 255 -37.15 -4.06 8.93
C GLN A 255 -36.30 -2.89 8.43
N VAL A 256 -36.50 -2.44 7.18
CA VAL A 256 -35.78 -1.29 6.62
C VAL A 256 -36.06 -0.01 7.42
N MET A 257 -37.30 0.21 7.84
CA MET A 257 -37.65 1.38 8.66
C MET A 257 -37.02 1.32 10.05
N ARG A 258 -36.89 0.13 10.64
CA ARG A 258 -36.16 -0.07 11.90
C ARG A 258 -34.68 0.27 11.73
N ASP A 259 -34.02 -0.31 10.72
CA ASP A 259 -32.59 -0.09 10.48
C ASP A 259 -32.28 1.39 10.17
N LEU A 260 -33.17 2.08 9.43
CA LEU A 260 -33.05 3.52 9.19
C LEU A 260 -33.22 4.35 10.46
N SER A 261 -34.08 3.94 11.39
CA SER A 261 -34.23 4.63 12.69
C SER A 261 -32.99 4.47 13.56
N GLU A 262 -32.37 3.29 13.57
CA GLU A 262 -31.13 3.01 14.29
C GLU A 262 -29.96 3.80 13.69
N LEU A 263 -29.84 3.86 12.36
CA LEU A 263 -28.83 4.68 11.68
C LEU A 263 -28.98 6.17 11.99
N ARG A 264 -30.21 6.70 12.08
CA ARG A 264 -30.46 8.08 12.49
C ARG A 264 -30.05 8.35 13.94
N ALA A 265 -30.30 7.40 14.84
CA ALA A 265 -29.87 7.51 16.23
C ALA A 265 -28.33 7.51 16.36
N VAL A 266 -27.64 6.66 15.58
CA VAL A 266 -26.18 6.63 15.51
C VAL A 266 -25.62 7.92 14.91
N ALA A 267 -26.24 8.47 13.87
CA ALA A 267 -25.85 9.75 13.29
C ALA A 267 -25.98 10.90 14.31
N ALA A 268 -27.10 10.97 15.04
CA ALA A 268 -27.30 11.97 16.09
C ALA A 268 -26.27 11.84 17.24
N ALA A 269 -25.91 10.61 17.62
CA ALA A 269 -24.87 10.35 18.60
C ALA A 269 -23.47 10.79 18.09
N SER A 270 -23.19 10.57 16.81
CA SER A 270 -21.95 11.00 16.16
C SER A 270 -21.84 12.52 16.11
N ASP A 271 -22.92 13.23 15.77
CA ASP A 271 -22.96 14.70 15.74
C ASP A 271 -22.73 15.30 17.13
N SER A 272 -23.32 14.70 18.17
CA SER A 272 -23.08 15.08 19.56
C SER A 272 -21.59 14.92 19.94
N LYS A 273 -20.98 13.81 19.52
CA LYS A 273 -19.55 13.55 19.77
C LYS A 273 -18.64 14.51 19.01
N MET A 274 -18.97 14.87 17.77
CA MET A 274 -18.22 15.87 16.99
C MET A 274 -18.27 17.25 17.65
N LYS A 275 -19.44 17.69 18.13
CA LYS A 275 -19.56 18.95 18.89
C LYS A 275 -18.74 18.94 20.18
N SER A 276 -18.71 17.80 20.89
CA SER A 276 -17.86 17.65 22.08
C SER A 276 -16.37 17.75 21.72
N MET A 277 -15.95 17.13 20.62
CA MET A 277 -14.56 17.13 20.19
C MET A 277 -14.11 18.52 19.69
N GLU A 278 -14.99 19.27 19.04
CA GLU A 278 -14.75 20.66 18.64
C GLU A 278 -14.57 21.57 19.87
N ALA A 279 -15.40 21.39 20.90
CA ALA A 279 -15.25 22.11 22.16
C ALA A 279 -13.92 21.77 22.88
N ASP A 280 -13.48 20.51 22.83
CA ASP A 280 -12.20 20.08 23.37
C ASP A 280 -11.01 20.63 22.56
N MET A 281 -11.11 20.68 21.23
CA MET A 281 -10.10 21.32 20.37
C MET A 281 -9.96 22.81 20.68
N ASP A 282 -11.06 23.53 20.87
CA ASP A 282 -11.04 24.94 21.27
C ASP A 282 -10.45 25.13 22.67
N ARG A 283 -10.65 24.17 23.58
CA ARG A 283 -10.02 24.17 24.89
C ARG A 283 -8.50 23.97 24.77
N LEU A 284 -8.05 23.02 23.95
CA LEU A 284 -6.63 22.78 23.67
C LEU A 284 -5.98 23.98 22.99
N ARG A 285 -6.67 24.65 22.06
CA ARG A 285 -6.18 25.87 21.41
C ARG A 285 -5.95 27.00 22.42
N ARG A 286 -6.90 27.22 23.33
CA ARG A 286 -6.75 28.20 24.43
C ARG A 286 -5.61 27.87 25.39
N VAL A 287 -5.35 26.58 25.63
CA VAL A 287 -4.19 26.15 26.42
C VAL A 287 -2.90 26.42 25.65
N SER A 288 -2.83 26.05 24.37
CA SER A 288 -1.69 26.28 23.48
C SER A 288 -1.31 27.76 23.36
N ASP A 289 -2.29 28.66 23.24
CA ASP A 289 -2.06 30.11 23.18
C ASP A 289 -1.49 30.64 24.52
N ARG A 290 -1.88 30.03 25.65
CA ARG A 290 -1.31 30.36 26.97
C ARG A 290 0.11 29.80 27.15
N THR A 291 0.41 28.59 26.65
CA THR A 291 1.77 28.02 26.72
C THR A 291 2.73 28.70 25.76
N SER A 292 2.24 29.16 24.60
CA SER A 292 3.05 29.90 23.61
C SER A 292 3.60 31.20 24.20
N ILE A 293 2.81 31.94 25.01
CA ILE A 293 3.28 33.15 25.67
C ILE A 293 4.41 32.87 26.69
N VAL A 294 4.40 31.70 27.35
CA VAL A 294 5.46 31.31 28.31
C VAL A 294 6.74 30.86 27.59
N ILE A 295 6.63 30.21 26.44
CA ILE A 295 7.79 29.75 25.65
C ILE A 295 8.47 30.94 24.95
N TYR A 296 7.73 31.95 24.49
CA TYR A 296 8.32 33.16 23.89
C TYR A 296 9.08 34.03 24.91
N LEU A 297 8.73 33.99 26.20
CA LEU A 297 9.46 34.72 27.25
C LEU A 297 10.70 33.99 27.78
N GLN A 298 10.82 32.67 27.60
CA GLN A 298 12.05 31.92 27.93
C GLN A 298 12.97 31.67 26.72
N GLY A 299 12.44 31.66 25.49
CA GLY A 299 13.22 31.46 24.26
C GLY A 299 14.06 32.67 23.82
N ALA A 300 13.67 33.89 24.21
CA ALA A 300 14.40 35.11 23.84
C ALA A 300 15.75 35.29 24.57
N THR A 301 15.97 34.58 25.68
CA THR A 301 17.22 34.69 26.48
C THR A 301 18.25 33.61 26.13
N ILE A 302 17.86 32.53 25.43
CA ILE A 302 18.73 31.38 25.17
C ILE A 302 19.35 31.43 23.77
N ILE A 303 18.70 32.06 22.80
CA ILE A 303 19.18 32.11 21.40
C ILE A 303 20.27 33.19 21.19
N GLY A 304 20.40 34.16 22.10
CA GLY A 304 21.48 35.16 22.05
C GLY A 304 22.85 34.68 22.53
N GLY A 305 22.92 33.59 23.31
CA GLY A 305 24.17 33.11 23.92
C GLY A 305 24.95 32.09 23.08
N ALA A 306 24.25 31.28 22.27
CA ALA A 306 24.88 30.18 21.52
C ALA A 306 25.59 30.63 20.23
N LEU A 307 25.19 31.77 19.65
CA LEU A 307 25.81 32.32 18.44
C LEU A 307 27.10 33.12 18.69
N PHE A 308 27.35 33.55 19.93
CA PHE A 308 28.58 34.27 20.29
C PHE A 308 29.76 33.33 20.63
N ALA A 309 29.47 32.11 21.13
CA ALA A 309 30.50 31.15 21.50
C ALA A 309 31.10 30.39 20.30
N ALA A 310 30.30 30.13 19.26
CA ALA A 310 30.78 29.47 18.03
C ALA A 310 31.64 30.41 17.16
N GLY A 311 31.34 31.70 17.12
CA GLY A 311 32.13 32.70 16.40
C GLY A 311 33.52 32.95 17.02
N TYR A 312 33.63 32.90 18.35
CA TYR A 312 34.89 33.17 19.05
C TYR A 312 35.89 31.99 18.96
N ALA A 313 35.39 30.75 18.86
CA ALA A 313 36.22 29.56 18.68
C ALA A 313 36.80 29.45 17.26
N TYR A 314 36.05 29.89 16.24
CA TYR A 314 36.51 29.87 14.85
C TYR A 314 37.59 30.94 14.56
N SER A 315 37.45 32.14 15.16
CA SER A 315 38.42 33.23 15.01
C SER A 315 39.80 32.93 15.63
N ARG A 316 39.85 32.17 16.75
CA ARG A 316 41.13 31.76 17.36
C ARG A 316 41.83 30.59 16.67
N LEU A 317 41.11 29.82 15.86
CA LEU A 317 41.73 28.71 15.12
C LEU A 317 42.47 29.19 13.86
N GLN A 318 41.98 30.25 13.20
CA GLN A 318 42.66 30.83 12.04
C GLN A 318 43.93 31.62 12.41
N ALA A 319 43.98 32.24 13.59
CA ALA A 319 45.16 32.99 14.06
C ALA A 319 46.32 32.12 14.56
N ARG A 320 46.22 30.79 14.52
CA ARG A 320 47.33 29.84 14.86
C ARG A 320 47.86 29.06 13.65
N ILE A 321 47.27 29.27 12.47
CA ILE A 321 47.66 28.61 11.21
C ILE A 321 48.22 29.65 10.20
N SER A 322 48.45 30.89 10.66
CA SER A 322 49.21 31.94 9.98
C SER A 322 50.30 32.46 10.91
#